data_AF-A0A0L1IEV8-F1
#
_entry.id   AF-A0A0L1IEV8-F1
#
_cell.length_a   1.000
_cell.length_b   1.000
_cell.length_c   1.000
_cell.angle_alpha   90.00
_cell.angle_beta   90.00
_cell.angle_gamma   90.00
#
_symmetry.space_group_name_H-M   'P 1'
#
loop_
_entity.id
_entity.type
_entity.pdbx_description
1 polymer ?
#
loop_
_entity_poly.entity_id
_entity_poly.type
_entity_poly.pdbx_seq_one_letter_code
_entity_poly.pdbx_strand_id
1 'polypeptide(L)'
;MERIKILYLHIHEDEKSQMIRKILEELYGKENILSSRKKYRTLDILIFIFIYILCICCALVCFYYLCIANKSFDKLKPHVIVAYKFGCILATHLDGPKLLISPVEENFFSSKIRKKINISDYPYIIFVHTTNDKKRYLKKSLSLIESLDKKKYRVEIVNEGYHSEFLSPAEYKYWIDEIHSMSPEYSSINYQQ
;
A
#
# COMPACT_ATOMS: atom_id res chain seq x y z
N MET A 1 28.86 -23.00 41.27
CA MET A 1 27.69 -22.99 40.36
C MET A 1 27.42 -21.55 39.97
N GLU A 2 27.36 -21.26 38.67
CA GLU A 2 27.11 -19.92 38.14
C GLU A 2 25.64 -19.51 38.38
N ARG A 3 25.37 -18.25 38.77
CA ARG A 3 23.99 -17.80 39.05
C ARG A 3 23.25 -17.57 37.73
N ILE A 4 22.15 -18.29 37.52
CA ILE A 4 21.30 -18.15 36.33
C ILE A 4 20.55 -16.82 36.39
N LYS A 5 20.75 -15.96 35.36
CA LYS A 5 20.02 -14.70 35.19
C LYS A 5 18.85 -14.89 34.24
N ILE A 6 17.67 -14.40 34.62
CA ILE A 6 16.41 -14.60 33.88
C ILE A 6 15.82 -13.25 33.49
N LEU A 7 15.51 -13.08 32.20
CA LEU A 7 14.72 -11.96 31.69
C LEU A 7 13.28 -12.42 31.47
N TYR A 8 12.35 -11.97 32.31
CA TYR A 8 10.93 -12.30 32.21
C TYR A 8 10.17 -11.23 31.43
N LEU A 9 9.72 -11.59 30.22
CA LEU A 9 9.00 -10.69 29.31
C LEU A 9 7.49 -10.98 29.34
N HIS A 10 6.70 -9.93 29.54
CA HIS A 10 5.25 -9.97 29.44
C HIS A 10 4.74 -8.61 28.92
N ILE A 11 3.63 -8.63 28.19
CA ILE A 11 3.04 -7.42 27.58
C ILE A 11 2.12 -6.70 28.58
N HIS A 12 1.44 -7.46 29.44
CA HIS A 12 0.53 -6.96 30.47
C HIS A 12 0.81 -7.67 31.79
N GLU A 13 0.58 -7.01 32.92
CA GLU A 13 0.78 -7.57 34.26
C GLU A 13 -0.57 -8.05 34.81
N ASP A 14 -0.95 -9.28 34.46
CA ASP A 14 -2.14 -9.99 34.99
C ASP A 14 -1.79 -10.92 36.17
N GLU A 15 -2.79 -11.52 36.83
CA GLU A 15 -2.57 -12.42 37.97
C GLU A 15 -1.63 -13.58 37.65
N LYS A 16 -1.74 -14.15 36.44
CA LYS A 16 -0.87 -15.26 36.00
C LYS A 16 0.57 -14.82 35.85
N SER A 17 0.82 -13.66 35.23
CA SER A 17 2.18 -13.13 35.07
C SER A 17 2.82 -12.79 36.42
N GLN A 18 2.04 -12.30 37.39
CA GLN A 18 2.50 -12.08 38.75
C GLN A 18 2.83 -13.40 39.46
N MET A 19 2.01 -14.43 39.29
CA MET A 19 2.24 -15.75 39.88
C MET A 19 3.50 -16.41 39.31
N ILE A 20 3.66 -16.43 37.98
CA ILE A 20 4.86 -16.97 37.31
C ILE A 20 6.11 -16.24 37.82
N ARG A 21 6.05 -14.91 37.92
CA ARG A 21 7.15 -14.12 38.45
C ARG A 21 7.50 -14.47 39.89
N LYS A 22 6.51 -14.64 40.77
CA LYS A 22 6.76 -15.06 42.16
C LYS A 22 7.47 -16.42 42.23
N ILE A 23 7.00 -17.38 41.44
CA ILE A 23 7.62 -18.71 41.34
C ILE A 23 9.08 -18.58 40.89
N LEU A 24 9.36 -17.74 39.89
CA LEU A 24 10.73 -17.49 39.44
C LEU A 24 11.57 -16.83 40.55
N GLU A 25 11.05 -15.81 41.23
CA GLU A 25 11.73 -15.08 42.32
C GLU A 25 12.05 -16.00 43.50
N GLU A 26 11.17 -16.96 43.81
CA GLU A 26 11.38 -18.00 44.84
C GLU A 26 12.46 -19.01 44.43
N LEU A 27 12.49 -19.45 43.17
CA LEU A 27 13.40 -20.49 42.70
C LEU A 27 14.82 -19.98 42.41
N TYR A 28 14.95 -18.76 41.89
CA TYR A 28 16.22 -18.25 41.33
C TYR A 28 16.74 -16.99 42.02
N GLY A 29 16.01 -16.43 42.97
CA GLY A 29 16.38 -15.19 43.66
C GLY A 29 15.98 -13.95 42.87
N LYS A 30 15.42 -12.97 43.59
CA LYS A 30 14.85 -11.75 43.02
C LYS A 30 15.88 -10.89 42.27
N GLU A 31 17.12 -10.89 42.73
CA GLU A 31 18.22 -10.14 42.11
C GLU A 31 18.64 -10.72 40.75
N ASN A 32 18.27 -11.97 40.47
CA ASN A 32 18.60 -12.64 39.22
C ASN A 32 17.48 -12.53 38.18
N ILE A 33 16.35 -11.88 38.50
CA ILE A 33 15.20 -11.72 37.60
C ILE A 33 14.99 -10.26 37.24
N LEU A 34 15.11 -9.97 35.96
CA LEU A 34 14.69 -8.70 35.39
C LEU A 34 13.35 -8.89 34.70
N SER A 35 12.34 -8.08 35.03
CA SER A 35 11.05 -8.10 34.34
C SER A 35 10.83 -6.82 33.54
N SER A 36 10.21 -6.95 32.36
CA SER A 36 9.81 -5.80 31.54
C SER A 36 8.64 -5.07 32.19
N ARG A 37 8.89 -4.30 33.26
CA ARG A 37 7.89 -3.44 33.88
C ARG A 37 7.63 -2.22 33.01
N LYS A 38 6.67 -2.31 32.09
CA LYS A 38 5.96 -1.12 31.61
C LYS A 38 4.52 -1.22 32.06
N LYS A 39 4.13 -0.31 32.96
CA LYS A 39 2.73 -0.09 33.31
C LYS A 39 2.08 0.58 32.10
N TYR A 40 1.66 -0.21 31.11
CA TYR A 40 0.77 0.27 30.08
C TYR A 40 -0.49 0.75 30.78
N ARG A 41 -0.81 2.04 30.64
CA ARG A 41 -2.07 2.54 31.15
C ARG A 41 -3.17 1.85 30.33
N THR A 42 -4.31 1.54 30.92
CA THR A 42 -5.48 1.04 30.19
C THR A 42 -5.77 1.88 28.93
N LEU A 43 -5.46 3.18 29.00
CA LEU A 43 -5.47 4.12 27.87
C LEU A 43 -4.58 3.71 26.69
N ASP A 44 -3.37 3.19 26.92
CA ASP A 44 -2.48 2.76 25.84
C ASP A 44 -3.09 1.58 25.08
N ILE A 45 -3.65 0.61 25.80
CA ILE A 45 -4.35 -0.55 25.21
C ILE A 45 -5.59 -0.07 24.43
N LEU A 46 -6.37 0.85 24.99
CA LEU A 46 -7.53 1.42 24.30
C LEU A 46 -7.13 2.20 23.03
N ILE A 47 -6.03 2.95 23.07
CA ILE A 47 -5.47 3.63 21.89
C ILE A 47 -5.07 2.60 20.83
N PHE A 48 -4.40 1.51 21.21
CA PHE A 48 -4.04 0.44 20.27
C PHE A 48 -5.28 -0.20 19.64
N ILE A 49 -6.32 -0.49 20.44
CA ILE A 49 -7.59 -1.03 19.94
C ILE A 49 -8.25 -0.04 18.98
N PHE A 50 -8.28 1.24 19.32
CA PHE A 50 -8.87 2.29 18.47
C PHE A 50 -8.12 2.42 17.13
N ILE A 51 -6.79 2.45 17.17
CA ILE A 51 -5.95 2.48 15.96
C ILE A 51 -6.20 1.23 15.12
N TYR A 52 -6.28 0.06 15.74
CA TYR A 52 -6.55 -1.20 15.05
C TYR A 52 -7.92 -1.21 14.35
N ILE A 53 -8.97 -0.75 15.03
CA ILE A 53 -10.31 -0.60 14.44
C ILE A 53 -10.28 0.40 13.29
N LEU A 54 -9.61 1.55 13.45
CA LEU A 54 -9.46 2.55 12.40
C LEU A 54 -8.78 1.96 11.15
N CYS A 55 -7.71 1.17 11.32
CA CYS A 55 -7.05 0.48 10.23
C CYS A 55 -7.98 -0.51 9.51
N ILE A 56 -8.78 -1.29 10.25
CA ILE A 56 -9.78 -2.20 9.66
C ILE A 56 -10.81 -1.40 8.84
N CYS A 57 -11.34 -0.31 9.39
CA CYS A 57 -12.29 0.55 8.70
C CYS A 57 -11.70 1.10 7.38
N CYS A 58 -10.46 1.58 7.39
CA CYS A 58 -9.78 2.03 6.18
C CYS A 58 -9.67 0.91 5.13
N ALA A 59 -9.28 -0.31 5.55
CA ALA A 59 -9.18 -1.46 4.65
C ALA A 59 -10.54 -1.84 4.03
N LEU A 60 -11.62 -1.80 4.82
CA LEU A 60 -12.98 -2.07 4.35
C LEU A 60 -13.44 -1.03 3.32
N VAL A 61 -13.14 0.25 3.54
CA VAL A 61 -13.44 1.33 2.59
C VAL A 61 -12.69 1.13 1.28
N CYS A 62 -11.39 0.83 1.33
CA CYS A 62 -10.61 0.51 0.14
C CYS A 62 -11.19 -0.69 -0.63
N PHE A 63 -11.60 -1.74 0.09
CA PHE A 63 -12.21 -2.92 -0.52
C PHE A 63 -13.55 -2.59 -1.19
N TYR A 64 -14.39 -1.76 -0.56
CA TYR A 64 -15.65 -1.29 -1.13
C TYR A 64 -15.44 -0.57 -2.47
N TYR A 65 -14.51 0.39 -2.52
CA TYR A 65 -14.20 1.11 -3.77
C TYR A 65 -13.60 0.21 -4.83
N LEU A 66 -12.79 -0.78 -4.43
CA LEU A 66 -12.26 -1.77 -5.37
C LEU A 66 -13.37 -2.62 -6.00
N CYS A 67 -14.37 -3.02 -5.22
CA CYS A 67 -15.55 -3.73 -5.75
C CYS A 67 -16.33 -2.87 -6.77
N ILE A 68 -16.47 -1.57 -6.51
CA ILE A 68 -17.08 -0.64 -7.48
C ILE A 68 -16.23 -0.54 -8.73
N ALA A 69 -14.91 -0.38 -8.58
CA ALA A 69 -13.99 -0.26 -9.71
C ALA A 69 -14.02 -1.50 -10.60
N ASN A 70 -14.00 -2.70 -10.02
CA ASN A 70 -14.15 -3.97 -10.75
C ASN A 70 -15.48 -4.01 -11.53
N LYS A 71 -16.62 -3.71 -10.89
CA LYS A 71 -17.92 -3.70 -11.58
C LYS A 71 -17.95 -2.71 -12.74
N SER A 72 -17.37 -1.53 -12.56
CA SER A 72 -17.27 -0.51 -13.61
C SER A 72 -16.35 -0.95 -14.74
N PHE A 73 -15.23 -1.62 -14.41
CA PHE A 73 -14.30 -2.18 -15.38
C PHE A 73 -14.97 -3.26 -16.23
N ASP A 74 -15.66 -4.21 -15.60
CA ASP A 74 -16.38 -5.28 -16.29
C ASP A 74 -17.49 -4.74 -17.20
N LYS A 75 -18.18 -3.68 -16.76
CA LYS A 75 -19.27 -3.04 -17.52
C LYS A 75 -18.74 -2.21 -18.69
N LEU A 76 -17.70 -1.41 -18.48
CA LEU A 76 -17.20 -0.46 -19.48
C LEU A 76 -16.20 -1.10 -20.46
N LYS A 77 -15.49 -2.16 -20.02
CA LYS A 77 -14.34 -2.76 -20.72
C LYS A 77 -13.37 -1.68 -21.24
N PRO A 78 -12.83 -0.83 -20.36
CA PRO A 78 -12.07 0.35 -20.80
C PRO A 78 -10.78 -0.04 -21.51
N HIS A 79 -10.43 0.72 -22.54
CA HIS A 79 -9.16 0.56 -23.25
C HIS A 79 -7.98 1.14 -22.48
N VAL A 80 -8.23 2.21 -21.70
CA VAL A 80 -7.21 2.91 -20.92
C VAL A 80 -7.80 3.22 -19.55
N ILE A 81 -7.04 2.95 -18.49
CA ILE A 81 -7.41 3.32 -17.12
C ILE A 81 -6.63 4.57 -16.73
N VAL A 82 -7.33 5.63 -16.33
CA VAL A 82 -6.73 6.85 -15.79
C VAL A 82 -7.01 6.90 -14.29
N ALA A 83 -5.96 7.15 -13.49
CA ALA A 83 -6.08 7.18 -12.04
C ALA A 83 -5.23 8.29 -11.42
N TYR A 84 -5.71 8.80 -10.27
CA TYR A 84 -5.09 9.90 -9.55
C TYR A 84 -4.96 9.57 -8.05
N LYS A 85 -3.80 9.88 -7.44
CA LYS A 85 -3.53 9.69 -6.00
C LYS A 85 -3.90 8.27 -5.54
N PHE A 86 -4.84 8.14 -4.60
CA PHE A 86 -5.31 6.85 -4.07
C PHE A 86 -6.03 5.99 -5.13
N GLY A 87 -6.57 6.60 -6.18
CA GLY A 87 -7.16 5.86 -7.31
C GLY A 87 -6.14 4.97 -8.00
N CYS A 88 -4.85 5.31 -7.96
CA CYS A 88 -3.78 4.48 -8.53
C CYS A 88 -3.67 3.13 -7.83
N ILE A 89 -4.01 3.04 -6.53
CA ILE A 89 -4.05 1.78 -5.78
C ILE A 89 -5.17 0.88 -6.29
N LEU A 90 -6.31 1.46 -6.69
CA LEU A 90 -7.39 0.68 -7.30
C LEU A 90 -7.01 0.27 -8.72
N ALA A 91 -6.39 1.18 -9.49
CA ALA A 91 -5.97 0.90 -10.85
C ALA A 91 -4.94 -0.22 -10.92
N THR A 92 -3.98 -0.31 -10.00
CA THR A 92 -3.01 -1.42 -9.93
C THR A 92 -3.65 -2.78 -9.68
N HIS A 93 -4.95 -2.85 -9.40
CA HIS A 93 -5.70 -4.09 -9.25
C HIS A 93 -6.62 -4.42 -10.44
N LEU A 94 -6.62 -3.59 -11.47
CA LEU A 94 -7.35 -3.77 -12.71
C LEU A 94 -6.38 -4.11 -13.84
N ASP A 95 -6.82 -4.92 -14.78
CA ASP A 95 -6.01 -5.31 -15.94
C ASP A 95 -6.05 -4.24 -17.05
N GLY A 96 -5.01 -4.16 -17.87
CA GLY A 96 -4.93 -3.23 -19.00
C GLY A 96 -3.95 -2.07 -18.84
N PRO A 97 -3.84 -1.21 -19.86
CA PRO A 97 -2.89 -0.12 -19.88
C PRO A 97 -3.37 1.09 -19.07
N LYS A 98 -2.42 1.86 -18.50
CA LYS A 98 -2.73 2.81 -17.42
C LYS A 98 -1.99 4.14 -17.50
N LEU A 99 -2.70 5.22 -17.17
CA LEU A 99 -2.14 6.53 -16.83
C LEU A 99 -2.28 6.75 -15.32
N LEU A 100 -1.15 6.77 -14.60
CA LEU A 100 -1.11 6.90 -13.15
C LEU A 100 -0.55 8.26 -12.74
N ILE A 101 -1.40 9.12 -12.21
CA ILE A 101 -1.06 10.50 -11.84
C ILE A 101 -0.90 10.62 -10.33
N SER A 102 0.23 11.15 -9.88
CA SER A 102 0.67 11.22 -8.48
C SER A 102 0.43 9.90 -7.73
N PRO A 103 0.95 8.76 -8.22
CA PRO A 103 0.65 7.45 -7.64
C PRO A 103 1.10 7.38 -6.18
N VAL A 104 0.14 7.08 -5.30
CA VAL A 104 0.41 6.78 -3.90
C VAL A 104 0.49 5.26 -3.78
N GLU A 105 1.68 4.75 -3.58
CA GLU A 105 1.86 3.31 -3.42
C GLU A 105 1.87 2.95 -1.92
N GLU A 106 0.75 2.42 -1.44
CA GLU A 106 0.60 1.89 -0.09
C GLU A 106 -0.04 0.48 -0.18
N ASN A 107 0.54 -0.47 0.56
CA ASN A 107 0.09 -1.87 0.55
C ASN A 107 -1.11 -2.04 1.48
N PHE A 108 -2.27 -1.53 1.07
CA PHE A 108 -3.51 -1.69 1.84
C PHE A 108 -4.03 -3.13 1.82
N PHE A 109 -3.68 -3.91 0.79
CA PHE A 109 -4.16 -5.28 0.61
C PHE A 109 -3.03 -6.27 0.89
N SER A 110 -3.31 -7.25 1.76
CA SER A 110 -2.40 -8.35 2.03
C SER A 110 -2.20 -9.22 0.78
N SER A 111 -0.96 -9.69 0.57
CA SER A 111 -0.65 -10.70 -0.45
C SER A 111 -1.37 -12.03 -0.26
N LYS A 112 -1.99 -12.26 0.90
CA LYS A 112 -2.88 -13.41 1.15
C LYS A 112 -4.28 -13.23 0.54
N ILE A 113 -4.74 -11.98 0.39
CA ILE A 113 -6.07 -11.63 -0.10
C ILE A 113 -6.06 -11.45 -1.62
N ARG A 114 -4.95 -10.97 -2.19
CA ARG A 114 -4.75 -10.87 -3.64
C ARG A 114 -3.33 -11.20 -4.04
N LYS A 115 -3.18 -11.66 -5.29
CA LYS A 115 -1.87 -11.83 -5.93
C LYS A 115 -1.08 -10.53 -5.80
N LYS A 116 0.21 -10.67 -5.47
CA LYS A 116 1.16 -9.57 -5.52
C LYS A 116 1.11 -9.00 -6.93
N ILE A 117 0.77 -7.72 -7.04
CA ILE A 117 0.74 -7.02 -8.33
C ILE A 117 2.15 -6.99 -8.87
N ASN A 118 2.33 -7.54 -10.07
CA ASN A 118 3.58 -7.42 -10.79
C ASN A 118 3.38 -6.44 -11.95
N ILE A 119 4.09 -5.32 -11.91
CA ILE A 119 3.91 -4.26 -12.90
C ILE A 119 4.35 -4.72 -14.30
N SER A 120 5.19 -5.75 -14.38
CA SER A 120 5.58 -6.38 -15.66
C SER A 120 4.41 -6.99 -16.43
N ASP A 121 3.32 -7.31 -15.74
CA ASP A 121 2.13 -7.94 -16.31
C ASP A 121 1.30 -6.95 -17.13
N TYR A 122 1.56 -5.64 -16.98
CA TYR A 122 0.87 -4.61 -17.72
C TYR A 122 1.56 -4.30 -19.06
N PRO A 123 0.79 -4.00 -20.12
CA PRO A 123 1.33 -3.76 -21.46
C PRO A 123 2.10 -2.44 -21.54
N TYR A 124 1.52 -1.33 -21.07
CA TYR A 124 2.15 -0.01 -21.03
C TYR A 124 1.59 0.86 -19.91
N ILE A 125 2.46 1.58 -19.19
CA ILE A 125 2.08 2.48 -18.09
C ILE A 125 2.82 3.81 -18.17
N ILE A 126 2.08 4.92 -18.08
CA ILE A 126 2.68 6.25 -17.86
C ILE A 126 2.51 6.61 -16.39
N PHE A 127 3.62 6.86 -15.71
CA PHE A 127 3.68 7.41 -14.35
C PHE A 127 3.91 8.91 -14.44
N VAL A 128 2.98 9.69 -13.89
CA VAL A 128 3.08 11.15 -13.86
C VAL A 128 3.25 11.57 -12.41
N HIS A 129 4.36 12.25 -12.12
CA HIS A 129 4.63 12.84 -10.82
C HIS A 129 4.61 14.36 -10.92
N THR A 130 4.20 15.03 -9.84
CA THR A 130 4.33 16.48 -9.76
C THR A 130 5.57 16.86 -8.96
N THR A 131 6.09 18.06 -9.17
CA THR A 131 7.23 18.59 -8.39
C THR A 131 6.93 18.69 -6.89
N ASN A 132 5.65 18.76 -6.51
CA ASN A 132 5.17 18.80 -5.13
C ASN A 132 4.92 17.41 -4.53
N ASP A 133 4.99 16.33 -5.33
CA ASP A 133 4.86 14.98 -4.78
C ASP A 133 5.93 14.72 -3.72
N LYS A 134 5.54 13.98 -2.67
CA LYS A 134 6.51 13.51 -1.68
C LYS A 134 7.59 12.73 -2.42
N LYS A 135 8.87 13.08 -2.22
CA LYS A 135 10.04 12.37 -2.80
C LYS A 135 9.97 10.84 -2.65
N ARG A 136 9.35 10.35 -1.57
CA ARG A 136 9.10 8.92 -1.33
C ARG A 136 8.26 8.26 -2.44
N TYR A 137 7.26 8.95 -2.99
CA TYR A 137 6.37 8.40 -4.01
C TYR A 137 7.10 8.24 -5.35
N LEU A 138 7.83 9.26 -5.80
CA LEU A 138 8.67 9.15 -7.00
C LEU A 138 9.71 8.02 -6.84
N LYS A 139 10.41 7.97 -5.69
CA LYS A 139 11.41 6.91 -5.44
C LYS A 139 10.79 5.51 -5.51
N LYS A 140 9.56 5.34 -5.01
CA LYS A 140 8.84 4.07 -5.08
C LYS A 140 8.51 3.69 -6.53
N SER A 141 7.92 4.60 -7.31
CA SER A 141 7.66 4.37 -8.73
C SER A 141 8.93 4.00 -9.51
N LEU A 142 10.05 4.70 -9.24
CA LEU A 142 11.33 4.38 -9.86
C LEU A 142 11.86 3.00 -9.46
N SER A 143 11.71 2.59 -8.19
CA SER A 143 12.13 1.25 -7.75
C SER A 143 11.27 0.13 -8.34
N LEU A 144 10.00 0.42 -8.62
CA LEU A 144 9.07 -0.53 -9.23
C LEU A 144 9.41 -0.84 -10.68
N ILE A 145 9.86 0.17 -11.41
CA ILE A 145 10.16 0.07 -12.85
C ILE A 145 11.63 -0.23 -13.14
N GLU A 146 12.50 -0.24 -12.12
CA GLU A 146 13.96 -0.42 -12.26
C GLU A 146 14.33 -1.71 -13.03
N SER A 147 13.52 -2.77 -12.87
CA SER A 147 13.73 -4.06 -13.54
C SER A 147 12.87 -4.27 -14.80
N LEU A 148 12.09 -3.27 -15.20
CA LEU A 148 11.18 -3.37 -16.35
C LEU A 148 11.85 -2.92 -17.65
N ASP A 149 11.40 -3.49 -18.76
CA ASP A 149 11.76 -2.99 -20.10
C ASP A 149 11.28 -1.54 -20.24
N LYS A 150 12.18 -0.64 -20.65
CA LYS A 150 11.89 0.78 -20.89
C LYS A 150 10.80 1.01 -21.93
N LYS A 151 10.46 0.02 -22.76
CA LYS A 151 9.34 0.09 -23.71
C LYS A 151 7.97 -0.07 -23.03
N LYS A 152 7.92 -0.58 -21.79
CA LYS A 152 6.67 -0.83 -21.06
C LYS A 152 6.24 0.32 -20.16
N TYR A 153 7.06 1.37 -20.03
CA TYR A 153 6.71 2.47 -19.15
C TYR A 153 7.29 3.80 -19.61
N ARG A 154 6.66 4.87 -19.13
CA ARG A 154 7.16 6.24 -19.20
C ARG A 154 7.00 6.89 -17.84
N VAL A 155 7.97 7.72 -17.45
CA VAL A 155 7.87 8.53 -16.23
C VAL A 155 7.97 9.99 -16.62
N GLU A 156 6.99 10.79 -16.22
CA GLU A 156 6.93 12.22 -16.44
C GLU A 156 6.90 12.97 -15.13
N ILE A 157 7.63 14.08 -15.07
CA ILE A 157 7.63 15.00 -13.93
C ILE A 157 7.09 16.34 -14.42
N VAL A 158 5.87 16.67 -13.99
CA VAL A 158 5.20 17.90 -14.37
C VAL A 158 5.41 18.95 -13.28
N ASN A 159 5.75 20.17 -13.69
CA ASN A 159 5.84 21.29 -12.77
C ASN A 159 4.45 21.89 -12.58
N GLU A 160 3.94 21.91 -11.36
CA GLU A 160 2.71 22.63 -11.05
C GLU A 160 3.01 24.14 -11.17
N GLY A 161 2.53 24.76 -12.25
CA GLY A 161 2.39 26.22 -12.29
C GLY A 161 1.41 26.68 -11.21
N TYR A 162 1.45 27.97 -10.85
CA TYR A 162 0.42 28.57 -10.00
C TYR A 162 -0.96 28.28 -10.60
N HIS A 163 -1.73 27.38 -9.96
CA HIS A 163 -3.15 27.06 -10.17
C HIS A 163 -3.60 25.77 -10.87
N SER A 164 -2.76 24.76 -11.16
CA SER A 164 -3.33 23.45 -11.55
C SER A 164 -2.59 22.24 -10.99
N GLU A 165 -3.22 21.56 -10.02
CA GLU A 165 -2.91 20.18 -9.62
C GLU A 165 -3.18 19.15 -10.74
N PHE A 166 -3.58 19.62 -11.93
CA PHE A 166 -4.11 18.81 -13.03
C PHE A 166 -3.39 19.13 -14.34
N LEU A 167 -3.30 18.11 -15.18
CA LEU A 167 -2.85 18.23 -16.56
C LEU A 167 -3.83 19.06 -17.38
N SER A 168 -3.33 19.73 -18.40
CA SER A 168 -4.19 20.35 -19.40
C SER A 168 -5.02 19.30 -20.16
N PRO A 169 -6.20 19.66 -20.68
CA PRO A 169 -6.99 18.74 -21.51
C PRO A 169 -6.23 18.18 -22.72
N ALA A 170 -5.30 18.97 -23.28
CA ALA A 170 -4.46 18.54 -24.40
C ALA A 170 -3.45 17.46 -23.97
N GLU A 171 -2.82 17.60 -22.80
CA GLU A 171 -1.92 16.60 -22.24
C GLU A 171 -2.65 15.30 -21.91
N TYR A 172 -3.83 15.38 -21.28
CA TYR A 172 -4.67 14.19 -21.05
C TYR A 172 -4.95 13.44 -22.34
N LYS A 173 -5.40 14.14 -23.37
CA LYS A 173 -5.70 13.53 -24.67
C LYS A 173 -4.45 12.88 -25.27
N TYR A 174 -3.35 13.61 -25.33
CA TYR A 174 -2.11 13.13 -25.91
C TYR A 174 -1.58 11.86 -25.22
N TRP A 175 -1.59 11.82 -23.89
CA TRP A 175 -1.11 10.66 -23.14
C TRP A 175 -2.06 9.46 -23.21
N ILE A 176 -3.37 9.68 -23.24
CA ILE A 176 -4.35 8.61 -23.45
C ILE A 176 -4.18 8.01 -24.86
N ASP A 177 -4.02 8.85 -25.89
CA ASP A 177 -3.82 8.41 -27.27
C ASP A 177 -2.51 7.60 -27.41
N GLU A 178 -1.44 8.05 -26.76
CA GLU A 178 -0.17 7.31 -26.68
C GLU A 178 -0.36 5.93 -26.06
N ILE A 179 -0.97 5.87 -24.86
CA ILE A 179 -1.19 4.61 -24.14
C ILE A 179 -2.02 3.63 -24.97
N HIS A 180 -3.06 4.14 -25.61
CA HIS A 180 -3.92 3.36 -26.50
C HIS A 180 -3.13 2.80 -27.69
N SER A 181 -2.28 3.62 -28.32
CA SER A 181 -1.47 3.20 -29.47
C SER A 181 -0.40 2.14 -29.12
N MET A 182 0.14 2.20 -27.90
CA MET A 182 1.17 1.27 -27.41
C MET A 182 0.60 -0.07 -26.94
N SER A 183 -0.73 -0.21 -26.88
CA SER A 183 -1.41 -1.42 -26.36
C SER A 183 -2.46 -2.00 -27.33
N PRO A 184 -2.14 -2.22 -28.62
CA PRO A 184 -3.13 -2.62 -29.64
C PRO A 184 -3.76 -4.00 -29.36
N GLU A 185 -3.03 -4.91 -28.71
CA GLU A 185 -3.54 -6.24 -28.33
C GLU A 185 -4.69 -6.15 -27.30
N TYR A 186 -4.67 -5.15 -26.42
CA TYR A 186 -5.74 -4.90 -25.46
C TYR A 186 -7.00 -4.33 -26.13
N SER A 187 -6.84 -3.60 -27.23
CA SER A 187 -7.94 -3.16 -28.08
C SER A 187 -8.67 -4.36 -28.68
N SER A 188 -7.97 -5.38 -29.17
CA SER A 188 -8.60 -6.56 -29.78
C SER A 188 -9.31 -7.48 -28.79
N ILE A 189 -8.78 -7.67 -27.58
CA ILE A 189 -9.34 -8.63 -26.60
C ILE A 189 -10.68 -8.16 -26.03
N ASN A 190 -10.87 -6.85 -25.83
CA ASN A 190 -12.11 -6.30 -25.29
C ASN A 190 -13.29 -6.32 -26.29
N TYR A 191 -13.04 -6.50 -27.59
CA TYR A 191 -14.06 -6.52 -28.65
C TYR A 191 -14.37 -7.91 -29.23
N GLN A 192 -13.72 -8.98 -28.76
CA GLN A 192 -13.97 -10.36 -29.22
C GLN A 192 -14.84 -11.22 -28.26
N GLN A 193 -15.56 -10.59 -27.32
CA GLN A 193 -16.55 -11.25 -26.46
C GLN A 193 -17.88 -10.50 -26.39
#